data_AF-A0A1F7PRU2-F1
#
_entry.id   AF-A0A1F7PRU2-F1
#
_cell.length_a   1.000
_cell.length_b   1.000
_cell.length_c   1.000
_cell.angle_alpha   90.00
_cell.angle_beta   90.00
_cell.angle_gamma   90.00
#
_symmetry.space_group_name_H-M   'P 1'
#
loop_
_entity.id
_entity.type
_entity.pdbx_description
1 polymer ?
#
loop_
_entity_poly.entity_id
_entity_poly.type
_entity_poly.pdbx_seq_one_letter_code
_entity_poly.pdbx_strand_id
1 'polypeptide(L)'
;MREPVLDVRWRPDGALACAWVRIADGSWLGVEPAVARHASWGLSDRLWHARAAPGAARVPPEAVALTVFEALDWARIDRIPVLAEPARVPPGGGTAVLNLIATLAARQGTPALAYRGPYPGEQLFLALLEAFRYAPAGVEDPLAAFVAGALTWAPAPFEPRFVAEDLYVQRRGRIEKVVRRGVTYYRPDWQGVRRHAPRRVHDAPDGVRCGLWALGQSLEDHLLLSPDGDLVAALEPPARHAAARPASPAVWPGVVGIVVAQSAPPLAPFVRQVAAGLALDWAPVAGDLARLDIARARVDDRILAVLGAALAAAPGRAERAAIALAALAELAALVGDVLRARAQAALAALPLDAQAAALEAAADGGGAKTIAEAVGALLAEAA
;
A
#
# COMPACT_ATOMS: atom_id res chain seq x y z
N MET A 1 -4.51 -31.54 -5.60
CA MET A 1 -3.26 -31.23 -4.87
C MET A 1 -3.20 -29.72 -4.72
N ARG A 2 -2.93 -29.19 -3.52
CA ARG A 2 -2.67 -27.75 -3.36
C ARG A 2 -1.36 -27.43 -4.05
N GLU A 3 -1.36 -26.45 -4.96
CA GLU A 3 -0.11 -25.97 -5.56
C GLU A 3 0.80 -25.41 -4.46
N PRO A 4 2.13 -25.61 -4.56
CA PRO A 4 3.06 -25.06 -3.60
C PRO A 4 2.99 -23.53 -3.60
N VAL A 5 3.07 -22.93 -2.42
CA VAL A 5 3.14 -21.47 -2.23
C VAL A 5 4.57 -20.98 -1.99
N LEU A 6 5.45 -21.92 -1.63
CA LEU A 6 6.83 -21.70 -1.26
C LEU A 6 7.64 -22.93 -1.67
N ASP A 7 8.78 -22.71 -2.32
CA ASP A 7 9.79 -23.73 -2.63
C ASP A 7 11.14 -23.21 -2.13
N VAL A 8 11.77 -23.95 -1.21
CA VAL A 8 13.07 -23.59 -0.62
C VAL A 8 14.01 -24.76 -0.81
N ARG A 9 15.14 -24.51 -1.47
CA ARG A 9 16.13 -25.54 -1.76
C ARG A 9 17.43 -25.20 -1.07
N TRP A 10 17.91 -26.13 -0.25
CA TRP A 10 19.16 -26.02 0.47
C TRP A 10 20.23 -26.84 -0.22
N ARG A 11 21.47 -26.35 -0.14
CA ARG A 11 22.65 -27.12 -0.51
C ARG A 11 23.01 -28.09 0.64
N PRO A 12 23.78 -29.16 0.37
CA PRO A 12 24.26 -30.08 1.42
C PRO A 12 25.09 -29.41 2.52
N ASP A 13 25.75 -28.29 2.20
CA ASP A 13 26.53 -27.47 3.14
C ASP A 13 25.66 -26.57 4.05
N GLY A 14 24.33 -26.64 3.94
CA GLY A 14 23.39 -25.85 4.73
C GLY A 14 23.15 -24.45 4.18
N ALA A 15 23.83 -24.02 3.11
CA ALA A 15 23.57 -22.73 2.47
C ALA A 15 22.30 -22.79 1.59
N LEU A 16 21.59 -21.67 1.49
CA LEU A 16 20.44 -21.59 0.59
C LEU A 16 20.90 -21.70 -0.87
N ALA A 17 20.29 -22.61 -1.62
CA ALA A 17 20.51 -22.71 -3.04
C ALA A 17 19.67 -21.69 -3.80
N CYS A 18 18.36 -21.72 -3.55
CA CYS A 18 17.39 -20.75 -4.05
C CYS A 18 16.11 -20.87 -3.23
N ALA A 19 15.30 -19.81 -3.22
CA ALA A 19 13.94 -19.84 -2.70
C ALA A 19 13.00 -19.20 -3.71
N TRP A 20 11.79 -19.71 -3.83
CA TRP A 20 10.75 -19.19 -4.70
C TRP A 20 9.44 -19.05 -3.93
N VAL A 21 8.81 -17.88 -4.01
CA VAL A 21 7.53 -17.59 -3.37
C VAL A 21 6.50 -17.20 -4.42
N ARG A 22 5.30 -17.78 -4.32
CA ARG A 22 4.18 -17.36 -5.14
C ARG A 22 3.59 -16.06 -4.60
N ILE A 23 3.23 -15.15 -5.49
CA ILE A 23 2.62 -13.85 -5.14
C ILE A 23 1.18 -13.78 -5.66
N ALA A 24 0.42 -12.78 -5.19
CA ALA A 24 -1.05 -12.74 -5.33
C ALA A 24 -1.58 -12.77 -6.79
N ASP A 25 -0.79 -12.35 -7.78
CA ASP A 25 -1.15 -12.45 -9.21
C ASP A 25 -0.92 -13.85 -9.81
N GLY A 26 -0.52 -14.81 -8.98
CA GLY A 26 -0.23 -16.19 -9.36
C GLY A 26 1.20 -16.45 -9.81
N SER A 27 1.97 -15.40 -10.11
CA SER A 27 3.37 -15.49 -10.52
C SER A 27 4.31 -15.76 -9.33
N TRP A 28 5.60 -15.88 -9.59
CA TRP A 28 6.60 -16.29 -8.62
C TRP A 28 7.76 -15.31 -8.54
N LEU A 29 8.26 -15.09 -7.31
CA LEU A 29 9.50 -14.39 -7.05
C LEU A 29 10.57 -15.34 -6.54
N GLY A 30 11.73 -15.31 -7.18
CA GLY A 30 12.88 -16.14 -6.85
C GLY A 30 13.97 -15.34 -6.17
N VAL A 31 14.61 -15.93 -5.16
CA VAL A 31 15.81 -15.42 -4.53
C VAL A 31 16.97 -16.34 -4.89
N GLU A 32 18.00 -15.76 -5.50
CA GLU A 32 19.27 -16.42 -5.76
C GLU A 32 20.38 -15.81 -4.88
N PRO A 33 20.93 -16.56 -3.90
CA PRO A 33 21.85 -15.99 -2.92
C PRO A 33 23.24 -15.65 -3.48
N ALA A 34 23.79 -14.51 -3.06
CA ALA A 34 25.18 -14.10 -3.23
C ALA A 34 25.73 -14.09 -4.67
N VAL A 35 24.87 -13.86 -5.68
CA VAL A 35 25.26 -13.85 -7.10
C VAL A 35 25.50 -12.46 -7.70
N ALA A 36 25.27 -11.39 -6.93
CA ALA A 36 25.38 -10.02 -7.39
C ALA A 36 26.24 -9.14 -6.48
N ARG A 37 26.57 -7.94 -6.96
CA ARG A 37 27.17 -6.87 -6.15
C ARG A 37 26.46 -5.55 -6.43
N HIS A 38 26.17 -4.81 -5.38
CA HIS A 38 25.64 -3.45 -5.42
C HIS A 38 26.73 -2.46 -4.98
N ALA A 39 26.77 -1.27 -5.57
CA ALA A 39 27.83 -0.29 -5.30
C ALA A 39 27.86 0.17 -3.84
N SER A 40 26.69 0.32 -3.20
CA SER A 40 26.58 0.89 -1.85
C SER A 40 26.87 -0.08 -0.71
N TRP A 41 26.65 -1.39 -0.90
CA TRP A 41 26.79 -2.38 0.19
C TRP A 41 27.50 -3.68 -0.22
N GLY A 42 27.91 -3.84 -1.48
CA GLY A 42 28.66 -5.00 -1.93
C GLY A 42 27.79 -6.24 -2.19
N LEU A 43 28.15 -7.38 -1.62
CA LEU A 43 27.56 -8.68 -1.95
C LEU A 43 26.03 -8.68 -1.79
N SER A 44 25.33 -9.21 -2.79
CA SER A 44 23.87 -9.11 -2.87
C SER A 44 23.22 -10.39 -3.36
N ASP A 45 22.02 -10.65 -2.85
CA ASP A 45 21.09 -11.66 -3.33
C ASP A 45 20.28 -11.08 -4.49
N ARG A 46 20.00 -11.89 -5.51
CA ARG A 46 19.23 -11.47 -6.68
C ARG A 46 17.79 -11.88 -6.58
N LEU A 47 16.90 -10.93 -6.89
CA LEU A 47 15.47 -11.18 -7.02
C LEU A 47 15.11 -11.41 -8.49
N TRP A 48 14.40 -12.50 -8.73
CA TRP A 48 13.91 -12.95 -10.03
C TRP A 48 12.38 -12.93 -10.06
N HIS A 49 11.80 -12.77 -11.25
CA HIS A 49 10.37 -12.96 -11.52
C HIS A 49 10.18 -14.08 -12.52
N ALA A 50 9.22 -14.97 -12.27
CA ALA A 50 8.81 -16.01 -13.20
C ALA A 50 7.28 -16.11 -13.24
N ARG A 51 6.72 -16.39 -14.43
CA ARG A 51 5.27 -16.56 -14.59
C ARG A 51 4.75 -17.87 -14.02
N ALA A 52 5.60 -18.89 -13.99
CA ALA A 52 5.26 -20.23 -13.54
C ALA A 52 6.16 -20.66 -12.39
N ALA A 53 5.77 -21.75 -11.72
CA ALA A 53 6.57 -22.37 -10.68
C ALA A 53 7.94 -22.82 -11.25
N PRO A 54 9.03 -22.72 -10.47
CA PRO A 54 10.40 -22.87 -10.97
C PRO A 54 10.80 -24.29 -11.42
N GLY A 55 9.92 -25.29 -11.34
CA GLY A 55 10.22 -26.68 -11.72
C GLY A 55 11.42 -27.24 -10.95
N ALA A 56 12.34 -27.95 -11.61
CA ALA A 56 13.58 -28.45 -10.98
C ALA A 56 14.77 -27.48 -11.10
N ALA A 57 14.68 -26.45 -11.95
CA ALA A 57 15.77 -25.51 -12.19
C ALA A 57 15.94 -24.57 -11.00
N ARG A 58 17.18 -24.17 -10.68
CA ARG A 58 17.46 -23.17 -9.65
C ARG A 58 16.90 -21.80 -10.04
N VAL A 59 17.15 -21.42 -11.29
CA VAL A 59 16.58 -20.25 -11.96
C VAL A 59 16.02 -20.72 -13.30
N PRO A 60 14.70 -20.61 -13.53
CA PRO A 60 14.10 -20.96 -14.81
C PRO A 60 14.67 -20.10 -15.96
N PRO A 61 14.86 -20.65 -17.18
CA PRO A 61 15.39 -19.90 -18.32
C PRO A 61 14.58 -18.64 -18.67
N GLU A 62 13.27 -18.66 -18.43
CA GLU A 62 12.34 -17.56 -18.69
C GLU A 62 12.27 -16.54 -17.54
N ALA A 63 12.98 -16.76 -16.43
CA ALA A 63 12.95 -15.86 -15.30
C ALA A 63 13.64 -14.53 -15.63
N VAL A 64 13.02 -13.43 -15.21
CA VAL A 64 13.50 -12.07 -15.46
C VAL A 64 14.14 -11.53 -14.19
N ALA A 65 15.38 -11.03 -14.28
CA ALA A 65 16.04 -10.38 -13.16
C ALA A 65 15.35 -9.04 -12.83
N LEU A 66 14.91 -8.88 -11.58
CA LEU A 66 14.22 -7.69 -11.12
C LEU A 66 15.16 -6.69 -10.44
N THR A 67 15.82 -7.09 -9.37
CA THR A 67 16.62 -6.18 -8.52
C THR A 67 17.49 -7.01 -7.61
N VAL A 68 18.24 -6.38 -6.71
CA VAL A 68 19.06 -7.02 -5.69
C VAL A 68 18.76 -6.44 -4.30
N PHE A 69 19.04 -7.24 -3.26
CA PHE A 69 19.07 -6.79 -1.88
C PHE A 69 20.33 -7.30 -1.17
N GLU A 70 20.68 -6.71 -0.03
CA GLU A 70 21.84 -7.12 0.77
C GLU A 70 21.86 -8.64 1.00
N ALA A 71 22.99 -9.29 0.71
CA ALA A 71 23.09 -10.74 0.86
C ALA A 71 22.87 -11.18 2.31
N LEU A 72 21.98 -12.14 2.51
CA LEU A 72 21.71 -12.73 3.83
C LEU A 72 22.50 -14.03 4.02
N ASP A 73 22.91 -14.28 5.26
CA ASP A 73 23.19 -15.65 5.70
C ASP A 73 21.84 -16.33 5.94
N TRP A 74 21.34 -17.04 4.92
CA TRP A 74 20.02 -17.66 4.99
C TRP A 74 19.91 -18.77 6.03
N ALA A 75 21.03 -19.38 6.44
CA ALA A 75 21.05 -20.36 7.53
C ALA A 75 20.92 -19.70 8.91
N ARG A 76 21.23 -18.39 9.01
CA ARG A 76 21.18 -17.61 10.24
C ARG A 76 20.83 -16.15 9.93
N ILE A 77 19.54 -15.91 9.68
CA ILE A 77 19.01 -14.58 9.34
C ILE A 77 19.12 -13.69 10.58
N ASP A 78 19.83 -12.56 10.43
CA ASP A 78 20.16 -11.62 11.51
C ASP A 78 19.58 -10.21 11.30
N ARG A 79 19.04 -9.90 10.13
CA ARG A 79 18.50 -8.58 9.79
C ARG A 79 17.46 -8.64 8.68
N ILE A 80 16.76 -7.51 8.51
CA ILE A 80 15.95 -7.22 7.33
C ILE A 80 16.86 -6.52 6.30
N PRO A 81 17.04 -7.07 5.09
CA PRO A 81 18.00 -6.53 4.12
C PRO A 81 17.48 -5.28 3.42
N VAL A 82 18.40 -4.46 2.92
CA VAL A 82 18.10 -3.30 2.08
C VAL A 82 17.86 -3.72 0.63
N LEU A 83 16.79 -3.21 0.02
CA LEU A 83 16.41 -3.44 -1.37
C LEU A 83 16.78 -2.24 -2.25
N ALA A 84 17.46 -2.47 -3.38
CA ALA A 84 17.95 -1.40 -4.24
C ALA A 84 16.83 -0.65 -4.99
N GLU A 85 16.02 -1.38 -5.76
CA GLU A 85 14.99 -0.78 -6.62
C GLU A 85 13.60 -1.35 -6.28
N PRO A 86 12.97 -0.93 -5.16
CA PRO A 86 11.66 -1.45 -4.74
C PRO A 86 10.58 -1.36 -5.83
N ALA A 87 10.62 -0.31 -6.66
CA ALA A 87 9.66 -0.09 -7.75
C ALA A 87 9.72 -1.14 -8.87
N ARG A 88 10.82 -1.91 -8.98
CA ARG A 88 10.92 -3.02 -9.95
C ARG A 88 10.23 -4.29 -9.47
N VAL A 89 9.80 -4.33 -8.21
CA VAL A 89 9.12 -5.49 -7.64
C VAL A 89 7.61 -5.40 -7.94
N PRO A 90 6.98 -6.48 -8.43
CA PRO A 90 5.53 -6.51 -8.65
C PRO A 90 4.74 -6.21 -7.37
N PRO A 91 3.50 -5.70 -7.49
CA PRO A 91 2.63 -5.45 -6.34
C PRO A 91 2.50 -6.67 -5.41
N GLY A 92 2.68 -6.45 -4.10
CA GLY A 92 2.67 -7.51 -3.09
C GLY A 92 3.93 -8.39 -3.05
N GLY A 93 4.83 -8.27 -4.01
CA GLY A 93 6.06 -9.04 -4.08
C GLY A 93 7.04 -8.77 -2.94
N GLY A 94 7.23 -7.50 -2.58
CA GLY A 94 8.08 -7.12 -1.44
C GLY A 94 7.60 -7.78 -0.14
N THR A 95 6.29 -7.72 0.13
CA THR A 95 5.66 -8.39 1.27
C THR A 95 5.87 -9.92 1.23
N ALA A 96 5.76 -10.56 0.06
CA ALA A 96 5.97 -12.01 -0.05
C ALA A 96 7.41 -12.41 0.30
N VAL A 97 8.41 -11.64 -0.14
CA VAL A 97 9.82 -11.84 0.21
C VAL A 97 10.07 -11.57 1.70
N LEU A 98 9.47 -10.52 2.25
CA LEU A 98 9.52 -10.25 3.70
C LEU A 98 8.90 -11.39 4.51
N ASN A 99 7.81 -12.00 4.02
CA ASN A 99 7.19 -13.16 4.66
C ASN A 99 8.07 -14.43 4.57
N LEU A 100 8.83 -14.61 3.49
CA LEU A 100 9.85 -15.65 3.39
C LEU A 100 10.92 -15.46 4.47
N ILE A 101 11.46 -14.25 4.59
CA ILE A 101 12.48 -13.90 5.59
C ILE A 101 11.92 -14.14 7.00
N ALA A 102 10.72 -13.65 7.30
CA ALA A 102 10.05 -13.87 8.58
C ALA A 102 9.81 -15.36 8.87
N THR A 103 9.39 -16.13 7.86
CA THR A 103 9.14 -17.57 8.00
C THR A 103 10.43 -18.32 8.37
N LEU A 104 11.54 -18.03 7.67
CA LEU A 104 12.82 -18.68 7.94
C LEU A 104 13.42 -18.23 9.27
N ALA A 105 13.38 -16.94 9.58
CA ALA A 105 13.85 -16.41 10.86
C ALA A 105 13.05 -16.96 12.05
N ALA A 106 11.73 -17.09 11.93
CA ALA A 106 10.89 -17.70 12.95
C ALA A 106 11.26 -19.18 13.19
N ARG A 107 11.52 -19.95 12.12
CA ARG A 107 11.98 -21.34 12.22
C ARG A 107 13.37 -21.48 12.86
N GLN A 108 14.22 -20.47 12.70
CA GLN A 108 15.54 -20.38 13.34
C GLN A 108 15.45 -19.92 14.80
N GLY A 109 14.27 -19.54 15.29
CA GLY A 109 14.08 -19.02 16.64
C GLY A 109 14.64 -17.61 16.83
N THR A 110 14.85 -16.85 15.75
CA THR A 110 15.37 -15.48 15.84
C THR A 110 14.33 -14.57 16.50
N PRO A 111 14.64 -13.95 17.66
CA PRO A 111 13.64 -13.22 18.43
C PRO A 111 13.27 -11.88 17.80
N ALA A 112 14.23 -11.20 17.17
CA ALA A 112 14.04 -9.91 16.54
C ALA A 112 15.11 -9.64 15.48
N LEU A 113 14.73 -8.90 14.44
CA LEU A 113 15.59 -8.41 13.37
C LEU A 113 15.64 -6.88 13.40
N ALA A 114 16.74 -6.30 12.93
CA ALA A 114 16.85 -4.87 12.69
C ALA A 114 16.74 -4.57 11.19
N TYR A 115 16.15 -3.42 10.85
CA TYR A 115 16.33 -2.79 9.54
C TYR A 115 17.31 -1.63 9.71
N ARG A 116 18.42 -1.64 8.96
CA ARG A 116 19.47 -0.61 9.02
C ARG A 116 19.68 0.09 7.68
N GLY A 117 18.70 -0.04 6.79
CA GLY A 117 18.78 0.57 5.48
C GLY A 117 18.60 2.09 5.51
N PRO A 118 19.09 2.78 4.48
CA PRO A 118 19.03 4.24 4.40
C PRO A 118 17.63 4.78 4.08
N TYR A 119 16.63 3.91 3.84
CA TYR A 119 15.31 4.30 3.34
C TYR A 119 14.15 3.84 4.24
N PRO A 120 14.12 4.18 5.54
CA PRO A 120 12.95 3.92 6.36
C PRO A 120 11.81 4.85 5.93
N GLY A 121 10.70 4.28 5.46
CA GLY A 121 9.54 5.05 5.02
C GLY A 121 8.23 4.32 5.33
N GLU A 122 7.11 5.05 5.25
CA GLU A 122 5.77 4.55 5.58
C GLU A 122 5.42 3.27 4.80
N GLN A 123 5.72 3.21 3.50
CA GLN A 123 5.44 2.02 2.70
C GLN A 123 6.18 0.78 3.20
N LEU A 124 7.46 0.91 3.55
CA LEU A 124 8.25 -0.18 4.12
C LEU A 124 7.73 -0.55 5.52
N PHE A 125 7.43 0.45 6.36
CA PHE A 125 6.83 0.23 7.68
C PHE A 125 5.55 -0.61 7.57
N LEU A 126 4.60 -0.22 6.71
CA LEU A 126 3.35 -0.94 6.49
C LEU A 126 3.58 -2.35 5.92
N ALA A 127 4.55 -2.53 5.02
CA ALA A 127 4.91 -3.85 4.49
C ALA A 127 5.54 -4.75 5.57
N LEU A 128 6.30 -4.21 6.50
CA LEU A 128 6.85 -4.95 7.64
C LEU A 128 5.76 -5.40 8.61
N LEU A 129 4.72 -4.58 8.87
CA LEU A 129 3.60 -4.96 9.72
C LEU A 129 2.85 -6.23 9.23
N GLU A 130 2.94 -6.53 7.92
CA GLU A 130 2.36 -7.75 7.34
C GLU A 130 3.03 -9.01 7.87
N ALA A 131 4.36 -9.03 7.99
CA ALA A 131 5.15 -10.23 8.26
C ALA A 131 5.94 -10.19 9.59
N PHE A 132 5.96 -9.06 10.29
CA PHE A 132 6.71 -8.85 11.51
C PHE A 132 5.88 -8.11 12.56
N ARG A 133 6.25 -8.26 13.83
CA ARG A 133 5.78 -7.42 14.93
C ARG A 133 6.85 -6.44 15.34
N TYR A 134 6.51 -5.15 15.44
CA TYR A 134 7.47 -4.17 15.93
C TYR A 134 7.61 -4.25 17.45
N ALA A 135 8.81 -3.93 17.94
CA ALA A 135 9.11 -3.80 19.36
C ALA A 135 9.96 -2.54 19.61
N PRO A 136 9.76 -1.84 20.75
CA PRO A 136 8.81 -2.17 21.82
C PRO A 136 7.34 -1.96 21.42
N ALA A 137 6.43 -2.72 22.02
CA ALA A 137 5.00 -2.49 21.86
C ALA A 137 4.57 -1.22 22.61
N GLY A 138 3.50 -0.56 22.13
CA GLY A 138 2.92 0.61 22.82
C GLY A 138 3.64 1.93 22.59
N VAL A 139 4.58 2.01 21.63
CA VAL A 139 5.12 3.29 21.15
C VAL A 139 3.98 4.14 20.60
N GLU A 140 3.93 5.41 20.99
CA GLU A 140 2.87 6.37 20.61
C GLU A 140 2.86 6.63 19.10
N ASP A 141 4.03 6.93 18.53
CA ASP A 141 4.22 7.07 17.08
C ASP A 141 5.21 6.02 16.55
N PRO A 142 4.72 4.83 16.17
CA PRO A 142 5.60 3.76 15.70
C PRO A 142 6.21 4.07 14.33
N LEU A 143 5.57 4.90 13.49
CA LEU A 143 6.16 5.28 12.20
C LEU A 143 7.37 6.19 12.42
N ALA A 144 7.24 7.22 13.26
CA ALA A 144 8.36 8.10 13.60
C ALA A 144 9.50 7.32 14.27
N ALA A 145 9.19 6.39 15.18
CA ALA A 145 10.19 5.52 15.80
C ALA A 145 10.90 4.63 14.77
N PHE A 146 10.18 4.11 13.77
CA PHE A 146 10.80 3.34 12.67
C PHE A 146 11.74 4.20 11.83
N VAL A 147 11.31 5.42 11.46
CA VAL A 147 12.14 6.39 10.72
C VAL A 147 13.41 6.75 11.49
N ALA A 148 13.31 6.85 12.82
CA ALA A 148 14.45 7.08 13.71
C ALA A 148 15.34 5.84 13.95
N GLY A 149 14.99 4.67 13.38
CA GLY A 149 15.73 3.43 13.60
C GLY A 149 15.59 2.83 15.01
N ALA A 150 14.55 3.22 15.74
CA ALA A 150 14.34 2.84 17.14
C ALA A 150 13.52 1.55 17.33
N LEU A 151 13.07 0.91 16.25
CA LEU A 151 12.29 -0.33 16.31
C LEU A 151 13.14 -1.56 15.95
N THR A 152 12.82 -2.67 16.62
CA THR A 152 13.20 -4.03 16.18
C THR A 152 11.97 -4.80 15.75
N TRP A 153 12.16 -5.88 14.99
CA TRP A 153 11.10 -6.58 14.27
C TRP A 153 11.12 -8.07 14.58
N ALA A 154 10.21 -8.52 15.43
CA ALA A 154 10.02 -9.93 15.73
C ALA A 154 9.34 -10.63 14.54
N PRO A 155 9.89 -11.75 14.02
CA PRO A 155 9.25 -12.52 12.96
C PRO A 155 7.83 -12.95 13.33
N ALA A 156 6.85 -12.61 12.48
CA ALA A 156 5.44 -12.94 12.68
C ALA A 156 4.78 -13.23 11.32
N PRO A 157 5.23 -14.30 10.62
CA PRO A 157 4.81 -14.58 9.27
C PRO A 157 3.30 -14.83 9.17
N PHE A 158 2.75 -14.50 8.02
CA PHE A 158 1.37 -14.83 7.66
C PHE A 158 1.31 -16.10 6.83
N GLU A 159 0.14 -16.74 6.82
CA GLU A 159 -0.20 -17.84 5.93
C GLU A 159 -0.80 -17.28 4.61
N PRO A 160 -0.10 -17.44 3.46
CA PRO A 160 -0.68 -17.15 2.16
C PRO A 160 -1.59 -18.29 1.70
N ARG A 161 -2.81 -17.98 1.25
CA ARG A 161 -3.73 -18.94 0.65
C ARG A 161 -4.15 -18.48 -0.75
N PHE A 162 -3.97 -19.36 -1.72
CA PHE A 162 -4.44 -19.19 -3.10
C PHE A 162 -5.73 -19.98 -3.23
N VAL A 163 -6.85 -19.30 -3.04
CA VAL A 163 -8.18 -19.93 -2.88
C VAL A 163 -8.79 -20.23 -4.25
N ALA A 164 -8.57 -19.34 -5.21
CA ALA A 164 -8.91 -19.51 -6.62
C ALA A 164 -7.84 -18.82 -7.48
N GLU A 165 -7.90 -18.99 -8.80
CA GLU A 165 -6.96 -18.36 -9.75
C GLU A 165 -6.87 -16.84 -9.56
N ASP A 166 -7.99 -16.19 -9.24
CA ASP A 166 -8.08 -14.75 -9.06
C ASP A 166 -8.22 -14.31 -7.59
N LEU A 167 -8.07 -15.21 -6.61
CA LEU A 167 -8.30 -14.92 -5.18
C LEU A 167 -7.16 -15.40 -4.28
N TYR A 168 -6.49 -14.43 -3.67
CA TYR A 168 -5.45 -14.61 -2.67
C TYR A 168 -5.90 -14.06 -1.31
N VAL A 169 -5.62 -14.80 -0.25
CA VAL A 169 -5.96 -14.43 1.14
C VAL A 169 -4.73 -14.57 2.02
N GLN A 170 -4.46 -13.53 2.80
CA GLN A 170 -3.45 -13.51 3.84
C GLN A 170 -4.11 -13.69 5.22
N ARG A 171 -3.67 -14.71 5.96
CA ARG A 171 -4.16 -15.00 7.32
C ARG A 171 -3.06 -14.91 8.36
N ARG A 172 -3.42 -14.36 9.51
CA ARG A 172 -2.60 -14.38 10.73
C ARG A 172 -3.53 -14.35 11.93
N GLY A 173 -4.03 -15.53 12.33
CA GLY A 173 -5.12 -15.69 13.30
C GLY A 173 -6.51 -15.28 12.77
N ARG A 174 -6.58 -14.28 11.89
CA ARG A 174 -7.75 -13.82 11.15
C ARG A 174 -7.37 -13.45 9.72
N ILE A 175 -8.37 -13.15 8.87
CA ILE A 175 -8.13 -12.57 7.54
C ILE A 175 -7.67 -11.13 7.69
N GLU A 176 -6.45 -10.86 7.23
CA GLU A 176 -5.80 -9.55 7.33
C GLU A 176 -5.81 -8.78 6.00
N LYS A 177 -5.69 -9.49 4.88
CA LYS A 177 -5.63 -8.92 3.53
C LYS A 177 -6.20 -9.91 2.53
N VAL A 178 -6.90 -9.38 1.53
CA VAL A 178 -7.47 -10.14 0.42
C VAL A 178 -7.08 -9.46 -0.87
N VAL A 179 -6.65 -10.22 -1.88
CA VAL A 179 -6.42 -9.72 -3.23
C VAL A 179 -7.33 -10.50 -4.17
N ARG A 180 -8.19 -9.79 -4.90
CA ARG A 180 -9.03 -10.39 -5.94
C ARG A 180 -8.90 -9.65 -7.26
N ARG A 181 -8.54 -10.34 -8.35
CA ARG A 181 -8.36 -9.72 -9.69
C ARG A 181 -7.45 -8.47 -9.65
N GLY A 182 -6.35 -8.55 -8.88
CA GLY A 182 -5.42 -7.44 -8.65
C GLY A 182 -5.90 -6.35 -7.68
N VAL A 183 -7.15 -6.39 -7.23
CA VAL A 183 -7.71 -5.44 -6.26
C VAL A 183 -7.43 -5.90 -4.84
N THR A 184 -6.77 -5.05 -4.04
CA THR A 184 -6.39 -5.38 -2.67
C THR A 184 -7.33 -4.74 -1.65
N TYR A 185 -7.77 -5.53 -0.67
CA TYR A 185 -8.53 -5.13 0.51
C TYR A 185 -7.66 -5.37 1.74
N TYR A 186 -7.67 -4.42 2.65
CA TYR A 186 -6.92 -4.51 3.90
C TYR A 186 -7.85 -4.42 5.09
N ARG A 187 -7.56 -5.16 6.15
CA ARG A 187 -8.16 -4.85 7.44
C ARG A 187 -7.64 -3.46 7.90
N PRO A 188 -8.49 -2.59 8.48
CA PRO A 188 -8.08 -1.23 8.80
C PRO A 188 -7.09 -1.14 9.97
N ASP A 189 -6.87 -2.21 10.72
CA ASP A 189 -5.99 -2.24 11.87
C ASP A 189 -4.98 -3.40 11.80
N TRP A 190 -3.69 -3.06 11.96
CA TRP A 190 -2.63 -4.04 12.22
C TRP A 190 -1.80 -3.60 13.42
N GLN A 191 -1.78 -4.45 14.45
CA GLN A 191 -0.96 -4.23 15.65
C GLN A 191 -1.27 -2.89 16.34
N GLY A 192 -2.52 -2.43 16.28
CA GLY A 192 -2.94 -1.12 16.82
C GLY A 192 -2.71 0.06 15.88
N VAL A 193 -1.96 -0.12 14.80
CA VAL A 193 -1.78 0.90 13.75
C VAL A 193 -3.02 0.89 12.85
N ARG A 194 -3.68 2.04 12.75
CA ARG A 194 -4.81 2.24 11.83
C ARG A 194 -4.27 2.62 10.45
N ARG A 195 -4.66 1.84 9.45
CA ARG A 195 -4.39 2.11 8.05
C ARG A 195 -5.62 2.73 7.41
N HIS A 196 -5.43 3.87 6.76
CA HIS A 196 -6.43 4.38 5.83
C HIS A 196 -6.42 3.51 4.56
N ALA A 197 -7.55 2.90 4.25
CA ALA A 197 -7.76 2.19 3.01
C ALA A 197 -9.25 2.28 2.62
N PRO A 198 -9.57 2.68 1.38
CA PRO A 198 -10.95 2.70 0.90
C PRO A 198 -11.51 1.30 0.69
N ARG A 199 -10.64 0.30 0.49
CA ARG A 199 -11.00 -1.10 0.33
C ARG A 199 -10.68 -1.87 1.59
N ARG A 200 -11.73 -2.34 2.27
CA ARG A 200 -11.59 -2.91 3.62
C ARG A 200 -12.04 -4.35 3.71
N VAL A 201 -11.31 -5.11 4.53
CA VAL A 201 -11.76 -6.38 5.11
C VAL A 201 -12.42 -6.07 6.47
N HIS A 202 -13.61 -6.60 6.71
CA HIS A 202 -14.31 -6.45 7.99
C HIS A 202 -15.13 -7.68 8.34
N ASP A 203 -15.38 -7.88 9.64
CA ASP A 203 -16.21 -8.99 10.13
C ASP A 203 -17.69 -8.64 9.99
N ALA A 204 -18.50 -9.64 9.65
CA ALA A 204 -19.96 -9.56 9.53
C ALA A 204 -20.60 -10.80 10.19
N PRO A 205 -21.90 -10.77 10.54
CA PRO A 205 -22.56 -11.92 11.17
C PRO A 205 -22.50 -13.21 10.35
N ASP A 206 -22.42 -13.09 9.03
CA ASP A 206 -22.41 -14.20 8.07
C ASP A 206 -21.01 -14.59 7.57
N GLY A 207 -19.95 -13.94 8.07
CA GLY A 207 -18.57 -14.26 7.71
C GLY A 207 -17.65 -13.03 7.68
N VAL A 208 -16.77 -12.97 6.69
CA VAL A 208 -15.84 -11.85 6.50
C VAL A 208 -16.13 -11.19 5.16
N ARG A 209 -16.36 -9.88 5.17
CA ARG A 209 -16.72 -9.11 3.98
C ARG A 209 -15.55 -8.25 3.50
N CYS A 210 -15.46 -8.11 2.18
CA CYS A 210 -14.55 -7.16 1.53
C CYS A 210 -15.39 -6.12 0.79
N GLY A 211 -15.12 -4.84 0.99
CA GLY A 211 -15.96 -3.78 0.44
C GLY A 211 -15.32 -2.40 0.39
N LEU A 212 -16.06 -1.43 -0.16
CA LEU A 212 -15.69 -0.02 -0.19
C LEU A 212 -16.18 0.72 1.03
N TRP A 213 -15.33 1.57 1.57
CA TRP A 213 -15.60 2.38 2.75
C TRP A 213 -15.17 3.81 2.50
N ALA A 214 -15.98 4.75 2.94
CA ALA A 214 -15.63 6.17 3.02
C ALA A 214 -16.21 6.77 4.29
N LEU A 215 -15.49 7.70 4.90
CA LEU A 215 -15.97 8.45 6.08
C LEU A 215 -16.43 7.54 7.24
N GLY A 216 -15.78 6.38 7.37
CA GLY A 216 -16.10 5.39 8.40
C GLY A 216 -17.34 4.55 8.16
N GLN A 217 -17.98 4.65 6.98
CA GLN A 217 -19.17 3.87 6.62
C GLN A 217 -18.87 2.88 5.48
N SER A 218 -19.50 1.71 5.52
CA SER A 218 -19.50 0.76 4.40
C SER A 218 -20.44 1.28 3.30
N LEU A 219 -19.93 1.35 2.07
CA LEU A 219 -20.69 1.83 0.90
C LEU A 219 -21.13 0.69 -0.02
N GLU A 220 -20.36 -0.39 -0.03
CA GLU A 220 -20.49 -1.47 -1.00
C GLU A 220 -19.75 -2.71 -0.50
N ASP A 221 -20.36 -3.88 -0.59
CA ASP A 221 -19.66 -5.15 -0.36
C ASP A 221 -19.43 -5.85 -1.70
N HIS A 222 -18.23 -6.39 -1.88
CA HIS A 222 -17.79 -7.06 -3.11
C HIS A 222 -17.60 -8.55 -2.93
N LEU A 223 -17.23 -9.00 -1.72
CA LEU A 223 -16.94 -10.41 -1.42
C LEU A 223 -17.48 -10.78 -0.04
N LEU A 224 -17.97 -12.00 0.06
CA LEU A 224 -18.21 -12.71 1.30
C LEU A 224 -17.28 -13.94 1.36
N LEU A 225 -16.51 -14.02 2.44
CA LEU A 225 -15.57 -15.11 2.73
C LEU A 225 -15.99 -15.83 4.00
N SER A 226 -15.66 -17.12 4.09
CA SER A 226 -15.69 -17.84 5.35
C SER A 226 -14.62 -17.29 6.31
N PRO A 227 -14.70 -17.54 7.62
CA PRO A 227 -13.63 -17.20 8.55
C PRO A 227 -12.26 -17.82 8.18
N ASP A 228 -12.27 -18.91 7.41
CA ASP A 228 -11.08 -19.58 6.89
C ASP A 228 -10.51 -18.97 5.60
N GLY A 229 -11.22 -18.00 5.02
CA GLY A 229 -10.82 -17.30 3.81
C GLY A 229 -11.30 -17.93 2.52
N ASP A 230 -12.14 -18.96 2.58
CA ASP A 230 -12.74 -19.55 1.38
C ASP A 230 -13.83 -18.62 0.82
N LEU A 231 -13.94 -18.53 -0.50
CA LEU A 231 -14.98 -17.70 -1.14
C LEU A 231 -16.36 -18.32 -0.92
N VAL A 232 -17.24 -17.59 -0.24
CA VAL A 232 -18.65 -17.96 -0.09
C VAL A 232 -19.47 -17.36 -1.22
N ALA A 233 -19.30 -16.06 -1.49
CA ALA A 233 -19.99 -15.37 -2.57
C ALA A 233 -19.18 -14.19 -3.11
N ALA A 234 -19.24 -13.99 -4.43
CA ALA A 234 -18.90 -12.71 -5.06
C ALA A 234 -20.16 -11.84 -5.09
N LEU A 235 -20.12 -10.70 -4.40
CA LEU A 235 -21.22 -9.77 -4.27
C LEU A 235 -21.05 -8.67 -5.31
N GLU A 236 -21.28 -8.99 -6.60
CA GLU A 236 -21.09 -7.99 -7.65
C GLU A 236 -22.08 -6.82 -7.47
N PRO A 237 -21.58 -5.60 -7.26
CA PRO A 237 -22.42 -4.43 -7.08
C PRO A 237 -23.17 -4.08 -8.36
N PRO A 238 -24.39 -3.54 -8.27
CA PRO A 238 -25.14 -3.10 -9.43
C PRO A 238 -24.40 -1.97 -10.16
N ALA A 239 -24.38 -2.02 -11.49
CA ALA A 239 -23.77 -0.98 -12.30
C ALA A 239 -24.52 0.35 -12.12
N ARG A 240 -23.78 1.39 -11.71
CA ARG A 240 -24.33 2.74 -11.53
C ARG A 240 -23.97 3.63 -12.70
N HIS A 241 -24.98 4.26 -13.27
CA HIS A 241 -24.85 5.19 -14.39
C HIS A 241 -25.45 6.52 -13.96
N ALA A 242 -24.58 7.49 -13.65
CA ALA A 242 -24.97 8.87 -13.41
C ALA A 242 -24.04 9.80 -14.19
N ALA A 243 -24.59 10.92 -14.65
CA ALA A 243 -23.82 11.93 -15.36
C ALA A 243 -22.76 12.54 -14.43
N ALA A 244 -21.56 12.74 -14.95
CA ALA A 244 -20.50 13.41 -14.20
C ALA A 244 -20.91 14.87 -13.90
N ARG A 245 -20.80 15.26 -12.63
CA ARG A 245 -21.04 16.62 -12.16
C ARG A 245 -19.70 17.24 -11.75
N PRO A 246 -19.30 18.39 -12.31
CA PRO A 246 -18.12 19.10 -11.84
C PRO A 246 -18.22 19.43 -10.35
N ALA A 247 -17.12 19.25 -9.63
CA ALA A 247 -16.99 19.77 -8.27
C ALA A 247 -16.84 21.30 -8.28
N SER A 248 -17.13 21.93 -7.15
CA SER A 248 -16.85 23.35 -6.94
C SER A 248 -15.36 23.61 -7.17
N PRO A 249 -14.98 24.67 -7.90
CA PRO A 249 -13.59 24.95 -8.25
C PRO A 249 -12.64 25.08 -7.04
N ALA A 250 -13.17 25.35 -5.85
CA ALA A 250 -12.38 25.47 -4.63
C ALA A 250 -12.03 24.12 -3.98
N VAL A 251 -12.76 23.03 -4.27
CA VAL A 251 -12.53 21.72 -3.61
C VAL A 251 -11.21 21.11 -4.05
N TRP A 252 -10.91 21.09 -5.36
CA TRP A 252 -9.70 20.45 -5.88
C TRP A 252 -8.41 21.09 -5.34
N PRO A 253 -8.21 22.43 -5.35
CA PRO A 253 -7.07 23.06 -4.72
C PRO A 253 -6.90 22.70 -3.23
N GLY A 254 -7.98 22.53 -2.48
CA GLY A 254 -7.92 22.10 -1.09
C GLY A 254 -7.44 20.67 -0.92
N VAL A 255 -7.95 19.74 -1.75
CA VAL A 255 -7.49 18.34 -1.79
C VAL A 255 -5.99 18.29 -2.11
N VAL A 256 -5.55 19.03 -3.12
CA VAL A 256 -4.14 19.13 -3.52
C VAL A 256 -3.29 19.73 -2.40
N GLY A 257 -3.80 20.75 -1.70
CA GLY A 257 -3.14 21.35 -0.54
C GLY A 257 -2.86 20.34 0.58
N ILE A 258 -3.80 19.44 0.86
CA ILE A 258 -3.60 18.35 1.82
C ILE A 258 -2.56 17.35 1.32
N VAL A 259 -2.63 16.93 0.05
CA VAL A 259 -1.64 16.00 -0.53
C VAL A 259 -0.23 16.60 -0.46
N VAL A 260 -0.08 17.89 -0.76
CA VAL A 260 1.20 18.61 -0.66
C VAL A 260 1.68 18.65 0.80
N ALA A 261 0.80 18.98 1.75
CA ALA A 261 1.16 19.04 3.17
C ALA A 261 1.59 17.67 3.75
N GLN A 262 1.12 16.57 3.17
CA GLN A 262 1.48 15.20 3.56
C GLN A 262 2.65 14.61 2.74
N SER A 263 3.15 15.33 1.73
CA SER A 263 4.23 14.86 0.87
C SER A 263 5.60 15.34 1.37
N ALA A 264 6.66 14.69 0.90
CA ALA A 264 8.01 15.23 1.08
C ALA A 264 8.09 16.63 0.45
N PRO A 265 8.65 17.64 1.14
CA PRO A 265 8.60 19.02 0.67
C PRO A 265 9.11 19.26 -0.76
N PRO A 266 10.21 18.60 -1.24
CA PRO A 266 10.66 18.74 -2.62
C PRO A 266 9.63 18.32 -3.68
N LEU A 267 8.65 17.48 -3.32
CA LEU A 267 7.63 16.98 -4.24
C LEU A 267 6.47 17.96 -4.43
N ALA A 268 6.31 18.94 -3.52
CA ALA A 268 5.22 19.91 -3.53
C ALA A 268 5.00 20.63 -4.88
N PRO A 269 6.02 21.23 -5.53
CA PRO A 269 5.82 21.90 -6.83
C PRO A 269 5.35 20.94 -7.92
N PHE A 270 5.87 19.71 -7.93
CA PHE A 270 5.50 18.69 -8.93
C PHE A 270 4.07 18.18 -8.72
N VAL A 271 3.64 17.99 -7.47
CA VAL A 271 2.24 17.64 -7.16
C VAL A 271 1.29 18.73 -7.65
N ARG A 272 1.60 20.01 -7.38
CA ARG A 272 0.78 21.14 -7.85
C ARG A 272 0.73 21.21 -9.37
N GLN A 273 1.87 21.02 -10.05
CA GLN A 273 1.95 21.02 -11.51
C GLN A 273 1.09 19.91 -12.12
N VAL A 274 1.20 18.67 -11.62
CA VAL A 274 0.38 17.54 -12.09
C VAL A 274 -1.11 17.82 -11.85
N ALA A 275 -1.45 18.33 -10.67
CA ALA A 275 -2.84 18.57 -10.30
C ALA A 275 -3.49 19.73 -11.07
N ALA A 276 -2.71 20.72 -11.52
CA ALA A 276 -3.22 21.84 -12.32
C ALA A 276 -3.80 21.39 -13.68
N GLY A 277 -3.35 20.25 -14.20
CA GLY A 277 -3.90 19.64 -15.41
C GLY A 277 -5.18 18.83 -15.21
N LEU A 278 -5.69 18.73 -13.97
CA LEU A 278 -6.83 17.88 -13.61
C LEU A 278 -8.02 18.72 -13.15
N ALA A 279 -9.21 18.36 -13.61
CA ALA A 279 -10.48 18.84 -13.06
C ALA A 279 -11.16 17.74 -12.23
N LEU A 280 -11.72 18.11 -11.07
CA LEU A 280 -12.42 17.19 -10.18
C LEU A 280 -13.90 17.08 -10.58
N ASP A 281 -14.37 15.84 -10.79
CA ASP A 281 -15.76 15.52 -11.08
C ASP A 281 -16.31 14.47 -10.11
N TRP A 282 -17.58 14.60 -9.76
CA TRP A 282 -18.39 13.61 -9.05
C TRP A 282 -19.10 12.70 -10.04
N ALA A 283 -18.82 11.41 -10.02
CA ALA A 283 -19.57 10.42 -10.79
C ALA A 283 -19.27 9.00 -10.28
N PRO A 284 -20.14 8.02 -10.57
CA PRO A 284 -19.91 6.64 -10.21
C PRO A 284 -18.54 6.12 -10.70
N VAL A 285 -17.82 5.45 -9.81
CA VAL A 285 -16.57 4.76 -10.07
C VAL A 285 -16.78 3.27 -9.80
N ALA A 286 -16.76 2.46 -10.85
CA ALA A 286 -16.99 1.02 -10.72
C ALA A 286 -15.87 0.35 -9.90
N GLY A 287 -16.22 -0.30 -8.79
CA GLY A 287 -15.31 -1.08 -7.95
C GLY A 287 -14.21 -0.28 -7.22
N ASP A 288 -14.33 1.06 -7.17
CA ASP A 288 -13.41 1.96 -6.48
C ASP A 288 -14.11 3.26 -6.07
N LEU A 289 -13.38 4.17 -5.41
CA LEU A 289 -13.86 5.49 -5.00
C LEU A 289 -13.23 6.65 -5.75
N ALA A 290 -12.08 6.44 -6.40
CA ALA A 290 -11.45 7.47 -7.22
C ALA A 290 -10.77 6.87 -8.46
N ARG A 291 -10.68 7.68 -9.51
CA ARG A 291 -9.94 7.36 -10.73
C ARG A 291 -9.37 8.64 -11.32
N LEU A 292 -8.08 8.64 -11.57
CA LEU A 292 -7.41 9.76 -12.25
C LEU A 292 -7.04 9.32 -13.66
N ASP A 293 -7.60 10.00 -14.66
CA ASP A 293 -7.15 9.89 -16.04
C ASP A 293 -6.15 11.01 -16.37
N ILE A 294 -6.02 11.36 -17.65
CA ILE A 294 -5.07 12.38 -18.12
C ILE A 294 -5.49 13.78 -17.67
N ALA A 295 -6.79 14.09 -17.68
CA ALA A 295 -7.32 15.45 -17.50
C ALA A 295 -8.37 15.56 -16.38
N ARG A 296 -8.82 14.44 -15.81
CA ARG A 296 -9.86 14.40 -14.78
C ARG A 296 -9.43 13.57 -13.58
N ALA A 297 -9.79 14.06 -12.40
CA ALA A 297 -9.92 13.28 -11.19
C ALA A 297 -11.40 13.01 -10.97
N ARG A 298 -11.84 11.76 -11.11
CA ARG A 298 -13.22 11.36 -10.83
C ARG A 298 -13.29 10.74 -9.45
N VAL A 299 -14.21 11.22 -8.64
CA VAL A 299 -14.50 10.67 -7.32
C VAL A 299 -15.96 10.21 -7.25
N ASP A 300 -16.18 9.08 -6.58
CA ASP A 300 -17.49 8.49 -6.44
C ASP A 300 -18.48 9.43 -5.71
N ASP A 301 -19.65 9.60 -6.31
CA ASP A 301 -20.72 10.48 -5.85
C ASP A 301 -21.30 10.09 -4.49
N ARG A 302 -21.17 8.82 -4.08
CA ARG A 302 -21.62 8.36 -2.75
C ARG A 302 -20.87 9.02 -1.61
N ILE A 303 -19.64 9.48 -1.82
CA ILE A 303 -18.90 10.20 -0.78
C ILE A 303 -19.66 11.47 -0.39
N LEU A 304 -20.25 12.18 -1.35
CA LEU A 304 -21.08 13.35 -1.07
C LEU A 304 -22.39 12.97 -0.38
N ALA A 305 -23.02 11.86 -0.75
CA ALA A 305 -24.23 11.40 -0.09
C ALA A 305 -23.99 11.07 1.40
N VAL A 306 -22.89 10.35 1.70
CA VAL A 306 -22.49 10.05 3.08
C VAL A 306 -22.11 11.32 3.84
N LEU A 307 -21.40 12.23 3.19
CA LEU A 307 -21.07 13.52 3.78
C LEU A 307 -22.34 14.33 4.11
N GLY A 308 -23.29 14.44 3.19
CA GLY A 308 -24.54 15.16 3.39
C GLY A 308 -25.35 14.59 4.57
N ALA A 309 -25.44 13.27 4.66
CA ALA A 309 -26.07 12.60 5.80
C ALA A 309 -25.37 12.90 7.14
N ALA A 310 -24.03 12.86 7.16
CA ALA A 310 -23.25 13.19 8.36
C ALA A 310 -23.42 14.67 8.77
N LEU A 311 -23.46 15.59 7.80
CA LEU A 311 -23.66 17.02 8.03
C LEU A 311 -25.08 17.35 8.52
N ALA A 312 -26.08 16.61 8.07
CA ALA A 312 -27.47 16.76 8.52
C ALA A 312 -27.64 16.31 9.98
N ALA A 313 -26.88 15.30 10.42
CA ALA A 313 -26.89 14.83 11.80
C ALA A 313 -26.06 15.70 12.77
N ALA A 314 -25.17 16.54 12.24
CA ALA A 314 -24.25 17.35 13.04
C ALA A 314 -24.90 18.63 13.59
N PRO A 315 -25.06 18.80 14.92
CA PRO A 315 -25.76 19.93 15.53
C PRO A 315 -25.05 21.29 15.40
N GLY A 316 -23.72 21.32 15.21
CA GLY A 316 -22.93 22.55 15.31
C GLY A 316 -22.09 22.88 14.08
N ARG A 317 -21.83 24.18 13.87
CA ARG A 317 -20.96 24.68 12.78
C ARG A 317 -19.54 24.12 12.86
N ALA A 318 -18.97 24.02 14.06
CA ALA A 318 -17.61 23.50 14.28
C ALA A 318 -17.52 22.01 13.91
N GLU A 319 -18.52 21.22 14.30
CA GLU A 319 -18.60 19.79 13.99
C GLU A 319 -18.78 19.55 12.49
N ARG A 320 -19.66 20.33 11.84
CA ARG A 320 -19.82 20.31 10.38
C ARG A 320 -18.51 20.63 9.66
N ALA A 321 -17.76 21.63 10.13
CA ALA A 321 -16.45 21.96 9.57
C ALA A 321 -15.43 20.82 9.77
N ALA A 322 -15.43 20.16 10.94
CA ALA A 322 -14.57 19.00 11.19
C ALA A 322 -14.91 17.81 10.29
N ILE A 323 -16.20 17.52 10.08
CA ILE A 323 -16.67 16.48 9.15
C ILE A 323 -16.24 16.79 7.72
N ALA A 324 -16.43 18.04 7.26
CA ALA A 324 -16.02 18.45 5.92
C ALA A 324 -14.50 18.40 5.73
N LEU A 325 -13.71 18.77 6.75
CA LEU A 325 -12.25 18.62 6.71
C LEU A 325 -11.83 17.15 6.64
N ALA A 326 -12.48 16.27 7.42
CA ALA A 326 -12.25 14.83 7.36
C ALA A 326 -12.58 14.27 5.97
N ALA A 327 -13.64 14.78 5.32
CA ALA A 327 -13.96 14.41 3.95
C ALA A 327 -12.92 14.89 2.94
N LEU A 328 -12.40 16.13 3.05
CA LEU A 328 -11.27 16.56 2.21
C LEU A 328 -10.03 15.70 2.41
N ALA A 329 -9.73 15.28 3.65
CA ALA A 329 -8.63 14.38 3.94
C ALA A 329 -8.86 12.98 3.32
N GLU A 330 -10.08 12.46 3.36
CA GLU A 330 -10.48 11.22 2.69
C GLU A 330 -10.24 11.32 1.16
N LEU A 331 -10.67 12.42 0.53
CA LEU A 331 -10.43 12.69 -0.89
C LEU A 331 -8.95 12.75 -1.22
N ALA A 332 -8.16 13.43 -0.38
CA ALA A 332 -6.71 13.53 -0.54
C ALA A 332 -6.05 12.15 -0.44
N ALA A 333 -6.48 11.28 0.48
CA ALA A 333 -5.98 9.92 0.58
C ALA A 333 -6.32 9.07 -0.66
N LEU A 334 -7.50 9.25 -1.27
CA LEU A 334 -7.91 8.52 -2.47
C LEU A 334 -7.06 8.86 -3.71
N VAL A 335 -6.65 10.12 -3.85
CA VAL A 335 -5.93 10.61 -5.05
C VAL A 335 -4.43 10.78 -4.84
N GLY A 336 -4.00 10.86 -3.59
CA GLY A 336 -2.66 11.28 -3.19
C GLY A 336 -1.57 10.36 -3.71
N ASP A 337 -1.74 9.05 -3.67
CA ASP A 337 -0.76 8.09 -4.18
C ASP A 337 -0.49 8.27 -5.67
N VAL A 338 -1.55 8.45 -6.46
CA VAL A 338 -1.43 8.64 -7.92
C VAL A 338 -0.78 9.99 -8.24
N LEU A 339 -1.15 11.06 -7.51
CA LEU A 339 -0.52 12.37 -7.67
C LEU A 339 0.96 12.33 -7.30
N ARG A 340 1.32 11.71 -6.18
CA ARG A 340 2.71 11.55 -5.73
C ARG A 340 3.52 10.73 -6.73
N ALA A 341 2.98 9.62 -7.24
CA ALA A 341 3.66 8.80 -8.24
C ALA A 341 3.92 9.57 -9.55
N ARG A 342 2.93 10.33 -10.05
CA ARG A 342 3.11 11.18 -11.24
C ARG A 342 4.12 12.31 -10.99
N ALA A 343 4.09 12.92 -9.81
CA ALA A 343 5.03 13.95 -9.40
C ALA A 343 6.48 13.40 -9.30
N GLN A 344 6.64 12.21 -8.72
CA GLN A 344 7.93 11.52 -8.62
C GLN A 344 8.47 11.17 -10.00
N ALA A 345 7.61 10.69 -10.91
CA ALA A 345 8.01 10.42 -12.29
C ALA A 345 8.44 11.71 -13.03
N ALA A 346 7.74 12.82 -12.80
CA ALA A 346 8.12 14.12 -13.36
C ALA A 346 9.47 14.61 -12.83
N LEU A 347 9.73 14.49 -11.53
CA LEU A 347 11.02 14.83 -10.92
C LEU A 347 12.13 13.91 -11.46
N ALA A 348 11.91 12.60 -11.51
CA ALA A 348 12.89 11.62 -11.99
C ALA A 348 13.25 11.77 -13.48
N ALA A 349 12.38 12.40 -14.27
CA ALA A 349 12.63 12.71 -15.67
C ALA A 349 13.55 13.92 -15.89
N LEU A 350 13.84 14.71 -14.84
CA LEU A 350 14.75 15.84 -14.93
C LEU A 350 16.22 15.39 -14.99
N PRO A 351 17.12 16.22 -15.55
CA PRO A 351 18.56 16.06 -15.37
C PRO A 351 18.99 15.95 -13.90
N LEU A 352 20.06 15.22 -13.59
CA LEU A 352 20.48 14.92 -12.21
C LEU A 352 20.78 16.17 -11.37
N ASP A 353 21.37 17.19 -11.99
CA ASP A 353 21.63 18.51 -11.38
C ASP A 353 20.34 19.23 -11.02
N ALA A 354 19.33 19.18 -11.90
CA ALA A 354 18.01 19.74 -11.64
C ALA A 354 17.24 18.97 -10.56
N GLN A 355 17.41 17.63 -10.49
CA GLN A 355 16.87 16.83 -9.40
C GLN A 355 17.49 17.23 -8.06
N ALA A 356 18.81 17.36 -8.00
CA ALA A 356 19.52 17.78 -6.79
C ALA A 356 19.06 19.16 -6.32
N ALA A 357 18.98 20.13 -7.23
CA ALA A 357 18.49 21.48 -6.91
C ALA A 357 17.04 21.48 -6.38
N ALA A 358 16.17 20.63 -6.94
CA ALA A 358 14.80 20.50 -6.45
C ALA A 358 14.71 19.89 -5.05
N LEU A 359 15.61 18.95 -4.71
CA LEU A 359 15.69 18.34 -3.37
C LEU A 359 16.22 19.31 -2.31
N GLU A 360 17.06 20.28 -2.71
CA GLU A 360 17.61 21.30 -1.82
C GLU A 360 16.69 22.53 -1.65
N ALA A 361 15.69 22.70 -2.52
CA ALA A 361 14.79 23.84 -2.50
C ALA A 361 13.95 23.87 -1.21
N ALA A 362 13.82 25.07 -0.63
CA ALA A 362 13.03 25.28 0.59
C ALA A 362 11.54 24.98 0.37
N ALA A 363 10.91 24.40 1.38
CA ALA A 363 9.49 24.10 1.41
C ALA A 363 8.66 25.40 1.41
N ASP A 364 7.69 25.51 0.48
CA ASP A 364 6.67 26.56 0.56
C ASP A 364 5.47 26.07 1.38
N GLY A 365 5.29 26.65 2.56
CA GLY A 365 4.30 26.29 3.58
C GLY A 365 2.88 26.88 3.38
N GLY A 366 2.53 27.33 2.17
CA GLY A 366 1.23 27.92 1.88
C GLY A 366 0.14 26.91 1.48
N GLY A 367 -0.77 26.56 2.40
CA GLY A 367 -1.92 25.70 2.07
C GLY A 367 -3.17 25.85 2.96
N ALA A 368 -3.02 26.34 4.20
CA ALA A 368 -4.12 26.37 5.17
C ALA A 368 -5.34 27.19 4.72
N LYS A 369 -5.12 28.36 4.10
CA LYS A 369 -6.20 29.21 3.57
C LYS A 369 -7.01 28.49 2.48
N THR A 370 -6.31 27.87 1.53
CA THR A 370 -6.93 27.10 0.44
C THR A 370 -7.72 25.91 0.96
N ILE A 371 -7.22 25.22 1.98
CA ILE A 371 -7.95 24.11 2.63
C ILE A 371 -9.22 24.63 3.33
N ALA A 372 -9.15 25.76 4.03
CA ALA A 372 -10.31 26.35 4.69
C ALA A 372 -11.39 26.80 3.68
N GLU A 373 -10.99 27.38 2.55
CA GLU A 373 -11.90 27.73 1.45
C GLU A 373 -12.58 26.47 0.85
N ALA A 374 -11.81 25.39 0.66
CA ALA A 374 -12.33 24.12 0.19
C ALA A 374 -13.33 23.48 1.17
N VAL A 375 -13.11 23.62 2.49
CA VAL A 375 -14.08 23.18 3.52
C VAL A 375 -15.41 23.91 3.33
N GLY A 376 -15.37 25.23 3.14
CA GLY A 376 -16.57 26.04 2.90
C GLY A 376 -17.31 25.64 1.62
N ALA A 377 -16.57 25.38 0.54
CA ALA A 377 -17.14 24.93 -0.72
C ALA A 377 -17.77 23.53 -0.62
N LEU A 378 -17.10 22.59 0.05
CA LEU A 378 -17.61 21.24 0.23
C LEU A 378 -18.86 21.21 1.11
N LEU A 379 -18.91 22.05 2.15
CA LEU A 379 -20.12 22.24 2.97
C LEU A 379 -21.31 22.75 2.16
N ALA A 380 -21.08 23.64 1.18
CA ALA A 380 -22.12 24.15 0.31
C ALA A 380 -22.57 23.14 -0.76
N GLU A 381 -21.68 22.25 -1.21
CA GLU A 381 -22.01 21.20 -2.19
C GLU A 381 -22.75 20.00 -1.60
N ALA A 382 -22.53 19.71 -0.31
CA ALA A 382 -23.13 18.55 0.37
C ALA A 382 -24.39 18.89 1.18
N ALA A 383 -24.73 20.18 1.30
CA ALA A 383 -25.99 20.67 1.85
C ALA A 383 -27.09 20.62 0.79
#